data_AF-A0A2N5I963-F1
#
_entry.id   AF-A0A2N5I963-F1
#
_cell.length_a   1.000
_cell.length_b   1.000
_cell.length_c   1.000
_cell.angle_alpha   90.00
_cell.angle_beta   90.00
_cell.angle_gamma   90.00
#
_symmetry.space_group_name_H-M   'P 1'
#
loop_
_entity.id
_entity.type
_entity.pdbx_description
1 polymer ?
#
loop_
_entity_poly.entity_id
_entity_poly.type
_entity_poly.pdbx_seq_one_letter_code
_entity_poly.pdbx_strand_id
1 'polypeptide(L)' 'MKKEELEKSLEIAGRTFDTEDYKKDDEVSIGLATTHEQVSDHYMGNEAVPPDPNNTPSIPRKG' A
#
# COMPACT_ATOMS: atom_id res chain seq x y z
N MET A 1 -20.44 15.05 13.13
CA MET A 1 -20.18 13.63 12.81
C MET A 1 -21.08 12.76 13.64
N LYS A 2 -21.68 11.72 13.05
CA LYS A 2 -22.47 10.74 13.79
C LYS A 2 -21.50 9.80 14.52
N LYS A 3 -21.81 9.40 15.76
CA LYS A 3 -20.95 8.57 16.61
C LYS A 3 -20.44 7.30 15.89
N GLU A 4 -21.30 6.64 15.12
CA GLU A 4 -20.98 5.42 14.35
C GLU A 4 -19.88 5.61 13.29
N GLU A 5 -19.80 6.79 12.69
CA GLU A 5 -18.82 7.11 11.64
C GLU A 5 -17.42 7.33 12.24
N LEU A 6 -17.39 7.89 13.45
CA LEU A 6 -16.17 8.05 14.23
C LEU A 6 -15.61 6.68 14.67
N GLU A 7 -16.47 5.79 15.17
CA GLU A 7 -16.06 4.42 15.56
C GLU A 7 -15.45 3.65 14.38
N LYS A 8 -16.07 3.70 13.20
CA LYS A 8 -15.52 3.09 11.97
C LYS A 8 -14.18 3.70 11.57
N SER A 9 -14.04 5.02 11.69
CA SER A 9 -12.77 5.69 11.38
C SER A 9 -11.65 5.29 12.35
N LEU A 10 -11.99 5.10 13.63
CA LEU A 10 -11.04 4.63 14.64
C LEU A 10 -10.62 3.17 14.42
N GLU A 11 -11.50 2.33 13.88
CA GLU A 11 -11.19 0.94 13.51
C GLU A 11 -10.15 0.85 12.39
N ILE A 12 -10.17 1.81 11.46
CA ILE A 12 -9.20 1.89 10.34
C ILE A 12 -7.88 2.50 10.80
N ALA A 13 -7.92 3.47 11.72
CA ALA A 13 -6.74 4.17 12.19
C ALA A 13 -5.74 3.23 12.87
N GLY A 14 -4.54 3.12 12.30
CA GLY A 14 -3.45 2.29 12.85
C GLY A 14 -3.54 0.81 12.48
N ARG A 15 -4.53 0.40 11.67
CA ARG A 15 -4.57 -0.94 11.10
C ARG A 15 -3.38 -1.15 10.15
N THR A 16 -2.74 -2.30 10.25
CA THR A 16 -1.71 -2.77 9.34
C THR A 16 -2.19 -4.03 8.62
N PHE A 17 -1.48 -4.41 7.55
CA PHE A 17 -1.75 -5.66 6.86
C PHE A 17 -1.76 -6.87 7.82
N ASP A 18 -2.77 -7.72 7.67
CA ASP A 18 -2.85 -9.07 8.24
C ASP A 18 -3.05 -10.10 7.11
N THR A 19 -2.55 -11.32 7.28
CA THR A 19 -2.66 -12.37 6.24
C THR A 19 -4.09 -12.72 5.88
N GLU A 20 -5.06 -12.54 6.77
CA GLU A 20 -6.47 -12.77 6.47
C GLU A 20 -7.07 -11.68 5.55
N ASP A 21 -6.38 -10.55 5.36
CA ASP A 21 -6.85 -9.47 4.48
C ASP A 21 -6.87 -9.90 3.01
N TYR A 22 -6.10 -10.93 2.64
CA TYR A 22 -6.19 -11.58 1.33
C TYR A 22 -7.54 -12.26 1.05
N LYS A 23 -8.31 -12.56 2.09
CA LYS A 23 -9.56 -13.33 1.99
C LYS A 23 -10.81 -12.49 2.22
N LYS A 24 -10.65 -11.20 2.52
CA LYS A 24 -11.76 -10.29 2.84
C LYS A 24 -12.07 -9.41 1.63
N ASP A 25 -13.37 -9.18 1.41
CA ASP A 25 -13.87 -8.39 0.28
C ASP A 25 -14.14 -6.91 0.64
N ASP A 26 -13.73 -6.44 1.82
CA ASP A 26 -13.84 -5.02 2.17
C ASP A 26 -12.69 -4.19 1.59
N GLU A 27 -12.99 -2.94 1.23
CA GLU A 27 -12.07 -2.03 0.52
C GLU A 27 -10.74 -1.83 1.27
N VAL A 28 -10.78 -1.76 2.61
CA VAL A 28 -9.57 -1.54 3.42
C VAL A 28 -8.68 -2.78 3.36
N SER A 29 -9.26 -3.98 3.51
CA SER A 29 -8.51 -5.24 3.38
C SER A 29 -7.91 -5.41 1.98
N ILE A 30 -8.68 -5.14 0.93
CA ILE A 30 -8.21 -5.21 -0.46
C ILE A 30 -7.02 -4.27 -0.67
N GLY A 31 -7.10 -3.03 -0.18
CA GLY A 31 -6.01 -2.05 -0.28
C GLY A 31 -4.75 -2.50 0.47
N LEU A 32 -4.90 -2.98 1.70
CA LEU A 32 -3.78 -3.48 2.51
C LEU A 32 -3.10 -4.68 1.84
N ALA A 33 -3.88 -5.66 1.37
CA ALA A 33 -3.39 -6.83 0.64
C ALA A 33 -2.65 -6.45 -0.66
N THR A 34 -3.24 -5.54 -1.45
CA THR A 34 -2.64 -5.05 -2.70
C THR A 34 -1.27 -4.42 -2.48
N THR A 35 -1.13 -3.56 -1.46
CA THR A 35 0.18 -2.95 -1.18
C THR A 35 1.20 -3.95 -0.61
N HIS A 36 0.75 -4.98 0.11
CA HIS A 36 1.63 -6.05 0.57
C HIS A 36 2.17 -6.89 -0.60
N GLU A 37 1.33 -7.21 -1.59
CA GLU A 37 1.74 -7.88 -2.82
C GLU A 37 2.75 -7.04 -3.61
N GLN A 38 2.47 -5.76 -3.83
CA GLN A 38 3.40 -4.87 -4.55
C GLN A 38 4.80 -4.82 -3.92
N VAL A 39 4.88 -4.75 -2.59
CA VAL A 39 6.16 -4.77 -1.87
C VAL A 39 6.84 -6.14 -2.00
N SER A 40 6.08 -7.22 -1.89
CA SER A 40 6.59 -8.59 -2.01
C SER A 40 7.11 -8.88 -3.40
N ASP A 41 6.37 -8.50 -4.43
CA ASP A 41 6.75 -8.61 -5.84
C ASP A 41 8.01 -7.81 -6.14
N HIS A 42 8.15 -6.61 -5.56
CA HIS A 42 9.38 -5.82 -5.71
C HIS A 42 10.59 -6.50 -5.05
N TYR A 43 10.40 -7.13 -3.88
CA TYR A 43 11.49 -7.81 -3.17
C TYR A 43 11.86 -9.17 -3.79
N MET A 44 10.86 -9.94 -4.24
CA MET A 44 11.03 -11.27 -4.81
C MET A 44 11.32 -11.24 -6.32
N GLY A 45 10.96 -10.16 -7.00
CA GLY A 45 11.19 -9.98 -8.43
C GLY A 45 12.65 -9.66 -8.72
N ASN A 46 13.24 -10.37 -9.69
CA ASN A 46 14.53 -10.02 -10.30
C ASN A 46 14.49 -8.67 -11.09
N GLU A 47 13.34 -8.00 -11.14
CA GLU A 47 13.13 -6.69 -11.77
C GLU A 47 13.39 -5.50 -10.84
N ALA A 48 13.87 -5.72 -9.62
CA ALA A 48 14.59 -4.69 -8.89
C ALA A 48 15.94 -4.40 -9.57
N VAL A 49 15.92 -4.10 -10.88
CA VAL A 49 17.01 -3.42 -11.56
C VAL A 49 17.08 -2.07 -10.88
N PRO A 50 18.11 -1.79 -10.06
CA PRO A 50 18.27 -0.44 -9.54
C PRO A 50 18.25 0.52 -10.74
N PRO A 51 17.54 1.66 -10.65
CA PRO A 51 17.51 2.62 -11.75
C PRO A 51 18.96 2.91 -12.15
N ASP A 52 19.26 2.77 -13.44
CA ASP A 52 20.59 3.10 -13.96
C ASP A 52 20.90 4.53 -13.51
N PRO A 53 21.95 4.75 -12.70
CA PRO A 53 22.27 6.08 -12.18
C PRO A 53 22.57 7.09 -13.29
N ASN A 54 22.81 6.62 -14.53
CA ASN A 54 23.04 7.45 -15.70
C ASN A 54 21.77 7.65 -16.57
N ASN A 55 20.65 7.00 -16.24
CA ASN A 55 19.38 7.08 -16.97
C ASN A 55 18.19 7.31 -16.00
N THR A 56 18.39 8.10 -14.95
CA THR A 56 17.29 8.55 -14.10
C THR A 56 16.53 9.68 -14.80
N PRO A 57 15.25 9.50 -15.16
CA PRO A 57 14.46 10.60 -15.70
C PRO A 57 14.37 11.73 -14.68
N SER A 58 14.53 12.97 -15.13
CA SER A 58 14.49 14.15 -14.27
C SER A 58 13.09 14.28 -13.65
N ILE A 59 12.97 14.06 -12.34
CA ILE A 59 11.70 14.20 -11.63
C ILE A 59 11.39 15.71 -11.52
N PRO A 60 10.30 16.21 -12.15
CA PRO A 60 9.94 17.61 -12.03
C PRO A 60 9.45 17.87 -10.60
N ARG A 61 10.28 18.53 -9.79
CA ARG A 61 9.81 19.14 -8.54
C ARG A 61 9.05 20.40 -8.92
N LYS A 62 7.73 20.31 -9.10
CA LYS A 62 6.89 21.52 -9.11
C LYS A 62 6.93 22.12 -7.71
N GLY A 63 7.49 23.32 -7.61
CA GLY A 63 7.36 24.20 -6.45
C GLY A 63 6.06 24.97 -6.48
#